data_AF-A0A3M8DT72-F1
#
_entry.id   AF-A0A3M8DT72-F1
#
_cell.length_a   1.000
_cell.length_b   1.000
_cell.length_c   1.000
_cell.angle_alpha   90.00
_cell.angle_beta   90.00
_cell.angle_gamma   90.00
#
_symmetry.space_group_name_H-M   'P 1'
#
loop_
_entity.id
_entity.type
_entity.pdbx_description
1 polymer ?
#
loop_
_entity_poly.entity_id
_entity_poly.type
_entity_poly.pdbx_seq_one_letter_code
_entity_poly.pdbx_strand_id
1 'polypeptide(L)'
;MIVVNRNRLCNVVLSGTLCFSAVLSPFLVSPVAQAASTARITYKLPANPEKYLFLNVQMVSIANPQVAAAMQQQSLYTREDYLTDRDRAGSHIKLQYDDNLKFLSSKKGFLWNIYHFIGIFPPYAPGTVDATDLDRQIANTQSYSEEWYNLRETRAQLEMNARLQPLIAAGYVKPEEIDDGVATKEFVATVLYRMFGDVRPYHGGIDLKDSENTAVRWAVEVGLPGFAVDSKGYLYPETPLSMESGPNAYALEVPYERLFQFITLVLPGRKTPSGWEYYQVKLLPGMSPIRAQDVISVNGKPFNEATDYYTFSSTPEYRNASKAIANYAIPRFAQMLDLARKDAQKPRVWDWSRDLIHDPGFTKEIAAYRKNKSGKNLNTVYQAVRTHYNLSIPQDSAAVIKSVLDHVK
;
A
#
# COMPACT_ATOMS: atom_id res chain seq x y z
N MET A 1 67.51 -2.62 45.94
CA MET A 1 66.12 -2.88 46.41
C MET A 1 65.39 -3.55 45.24
N ILE A 2 65.53 -4.87 45.13
CA ILE A 2 64.46 -5.89 45.26
C ILE A 2 63.41 -5.74 44.15
N VAL A 3 63.64 -6.29 42.95
CA VAL A 3 63.47 -7.68 42.46
C VAL A 3 62.03 -7.99 41.97
N VAL A 4 62.03 -8.38 40.69
CA VAL A 4 60.99 -8.94 39.81
C VAL A 4 60.32 -10.19 40.39
N ASN A 5 59.00 -10.42 40.18
CA ASN A 5 58.47 -11.46 39.27
C ASN A 5 56.94 -11.69 39.34
N ARG A 6 56.42 -12.19 38.21
CA ARG A 6 55.06 -12.73 37.98
C ARG A 6 54.89 -14.15 38.55
N ASN A 7 53.61 -14.54 38.72
CA ASN A 7 52.98 -15.87 38.59
C ASN A 7 52.63 -16.72 39.84
N ARG A 8 51.36 -17.19 39.79
CA ARG A 8 50.74 -18.44 40.32
C ARG A 8 50.49 -18.54 41.83
N LEU A 9 49.23 -18.59 42.28
CA LEU A 9 48.35 -19.78 42.42
C LEU A 9 48.94 -20.88 43.34
N CYS A 10 48.39 -21.04 44.55
CA CYS A 10 47.61 -22.21 44.99
C CYS A 10 47.39 -22.28 46.52
N ASN A 11 46.23 -22.86 46.88
CA ASN A 11 45.82 -23.53 48.14
C ASN A 11 45.41 -22.68 49.36
N VAL A 12 44.43 -23.04 50.20
CA VAL A 12 43.41 -24.09 50.27
C VAL A 12 42.38 -23.64 51.33
N VAL A 13 41.11 -23.88 51.03
CA VAL A 13 39.92 -24.14 51.89
C VAL A 13 40.08 -24.08 53.42
N LEU A 14 39.21 -23.33 54.10
CA LEU A 14 38.52 -23.85 55.29
C LEU A 14 37.14 -23.20 55.50
N SER A 15 36.17 -24.07 55.68
CA SER A 15 34.73 -23.85 55.79
C SER A 15 34.34 -23.13 57.09
N GLY A 16 33.27 -22.35 57.04
CA GLY A 16 32.67 -21.70 58.20
C GLY A 16 31.29 -21.15 57.89
N THR A 17 30.30 -22.04 57.87
CA THR A 17 28.87 -21.76 57.81
C THR A 17 28.47 -20.84 58.97
N LEU A 18 27.91 -19.67 58.69
CA LEU A 18 27.12 -18.92 59.68
C LEU A 18 25.97 -18.19 58.98
N CYS A 19 24.80 -18.81 59.15
CA CYS A 19 23.44 -18.31 59.10
C CYS A 19 23.26 -16.81 58.80
N PHE A 20 22.84 -16.49 57.58
CA PHE A 20 22.02 -15.31 57.35
C PHE A 20 20.56 -15.73 57.25
N SER A 21 19.83 -15.33 58.29
CA SER A 21 18.39 -15.38 58.40
C SER A 21 17.74 -14.74 57.19
N ALA A 22 16.91 -15.53 56.51
CA ALA A 22 16.02 -15.08 55.46
C ALA A 22 15.01 -14.09 56.04
N VAL A 23 15.13 -12.80 55.71
CA VAL A 23 13.97 -11.90 55.65
C VAL A 23 13.41 -12.05 54.23
N LEU A 24 12.70 -13.16 54.01
CA LEU A 24 11.78 -13.26 52.89
C LEU A 24 10.58 -12.39 53.24
N SER A 25 10.60 -11.14 52.79
CA SER A 25 9.34 -10.42 52.61
C SER A 25 8.52 -11.23 51.59
N PRO A 26 7.30 -11.66 51.92
CA PRO A 26 6.41 -12.18 50.90
C PRO A 26 6.02 -10.97 50.06
N PHE A 27 6.74 -10.74 48.95
CA PHE A 27 6.06 -10.16 47.81
C PHE A 27 4.97 -11.15 47.48
N LEU A 28 3.76 -10.82 47.94
CA LEU A 28 2.54 -11.29 47.33
C LEU A 28 2.73 -11.02 45.84
N VAL A 29 3.11 -12.08 45.11
CA VAL A 29 2.72 -12.20 43.73
C VAL A 29 1.20 -12.26 43.83
N SER A 30 0.57 -11.09 43.83
CA SER A 30 -0.82 -11.04 43.44
C SER A 30 -0.83 -11.80 42.12
N PRO A 31 -1.58 -12.91 41.98
CA PRO A 31 -1.94 -13.31 40.65
C PRO A 31 -2.51 -12.03 40.05
N VAL A 32 -1.89 -11.52 38.99
CA VAL A 32 -2.65 -10.66 38.08
C VAL A 32 -3.76 -11.62 37.68
N ALA A 33 -4.90 -11.46 38.35
CA ALA A 33 -6.11 -12.10 37.93
C ALA A 33 -6.16 -11.71 36.47
N GLN A 34 -5.96 -12.69 35.60
CA GLN A 34 -6.36 -12.59 34.22
C GLN A 34 -7.83 -12.26 34.36
N ALA A 35 -8.15 -10.97 34.28
CA ALA A 35 -9.48 -10.51 34.02
C ALA A 35 -9.80 -11.22 32.72
N ALA A 36 -10.49 -12.36 32.85
CA ALA A 36 -11.00 -13.11 31.74
C ALA A 36 -11.79 -12.07 30.97
N SER A 37 -11.24 -11.61 29.83
CA SER A 37 -11.90 -10.57 29.10
C SER A 37 -13.25 -11.15 28.74
N THR A 38 -14.32 -10.63 29.33
CA THR A 38 -15.70 -11.04 29.06
C THR A 38 -16.11 -10.69 27.62
N ALA A 39 -15.17 -10.18 26.85
CA ALA A 39 -15.31 -9.86 25.45
C ALA A 39 -15.55 -11.13 24.63
N ARG A 40 -16.73 -11.17 24.02
CA ARG A 40 -17.09 -12.20 23.06
C ARG A 40 -16.42 -11.86 21.72
N ILE A 41 -15.39 -12.61 21.36
CA ILE A 41 -14.77 -12.54 20.04
C ILE A 41 -15.54 -13.45 19.08
N THR A 42 -16.04 -12.87 17.99
CA THR A 42 -16.69 -13.61 16.91
C THR A 42 -16.04 -13.25 15.59
N TYR A 43 -16.19 -14.11 14.58
CA TYR A 43 -15.81 -13.78 13.21
C TYR A 43 -16.87 -14.31 12.27
N LYS A 44 -17.07 -13.60 11.16
CA LYS A 44 -17.93 -14.04 10.07
C LYS A 44 -17.17 -13.82 8.78
N LEU A 45 -16.84 -14.91 8.08
CA LEU A 45 -16.28 -14.79 6.74
C LEU A 45 -17.33 -14.13 5.82
N PRO A 46 -16.94 -13.10 5.07
CA PRO A 46 -17.83 -12.43 4.13
C PRO A 46 -18.20 -13.38 2.99
N ALA A 47 -19.33 -13.13 2.33
CA ALA A 47 -19.71 -13.87 1.12
C ALA A 47 -18.68 -13.69 -0.01
N ASN A 48 -18.02 -12.52 -0.03
CA ASN A 48 -17.05 -12.06 -1.04
C ASN A 48 -15.70 -11.77 -0.37
N PRO A 49 -14.92 -12.80 -0.01
CA PRO A 49 -13.67 -12.67 0.73
C PRO A 49 -12.57 -11.92 -0.04
N GLU A 50 -12.64 -11.87 -1.37
CA GLU A 50 -11.73 -11.10 -2.22
C GLU A 50 -11.77 -9.60 -1.95
N LYS A 51 -12.87 -9.05 -1.40
CA LYS A 51 -12.94 -7.64 -1.00
C LYS A 51 -12.05 -7.30 0.20
N TYR A 52 -11.70 -8.32 0.98
CA TYR A 52 -10.86 -8.22 2.17
C TYR A 52 -9.43 -8.69 1.87
N LEU A 53 -9.11 -8.87 0.60
CA LEU A 53 -7.77 -9.24 0.16
C LEU A 53 -6.79 -8.14 0.60
N PHE A 54 -5.92 -8.50 1.52
CA PHE A 54 -4.83 -7.69 1.99
C PHE A 54 -3.52 -8.28 1.49
N LEU A 55 -2.84 -7.53 0.63
CA LEU A 55 -1.56 -7.95 0.09
C LEU A 55 -0.55 -6.81 0.15
N ASN A 56 0.69 -7.20 0.42
CA ASN A 56 1.86 -6.41 0.11
C ASN A 56 2.86 -7.30 -0.63
N VAL A 57 3.89 -6.68 -1.20
CA VAL A 57 4.91 -7.39 -1.99
C VAL A 57 5.75 -8.36 -1.13
N GLN A 58 5.84 -8.15 0.18
CA GLN A 58 6.59 -9.02 1.11
C GLN A 58 5.84 -10.32 1.46
N MET A 59 4.53 -10.39 1.18
CA MET A 59 3.71 -11.57 1.46
C MET A 59 3.71 -12.59 0.32
N VAL A 60 4.23 -12.23 -0.86
CA VAL A 60 4.13 -13.03 -2.07
C VAL A 60 5.47 -13.24 -2.75
N SER A 61 5.61 -14.35 -3.46
CA SER A 61 6.64 -14.53 -4.48
C SER A 61 6.06 -14.26 -5.86
N ILE A 62 6.86 -13.63 -6.73
CA ILE A 62 6.51 -13.34 -8.11
C ILE A 62 7.25 -14.35 -9.01
N ALA A 63 6.50 -15.22 -9.69
CA ALA A 63 7.06 -16.27 -10.56
C ALA A 63 7.53 -15.74 -11.92
N ASN A 64 6.93 -14.64 -12.39
CA ASN A 64 7.34 -13.92 -13.59
C ASN A 64 7.78 -12.50 -13.22
N PRO A 65 8.97 -12.31 -12.61
CA PRO A 65 9.44 -10.98 -12.26
C PRO A 65 9.69 -10.14 -13.51
N GLN A 66 9.57 -8.82 -13.38
CA GLN A 66 9.99 -7.89 -14.41
C GLN A 66 11.47 -8.11 -14.66
N VAL A 67 11.85 -8.37 -15.92
CA VAL A 67 13.27 -8.44 -16.26
C VAL A 67 13.75 -7.00 -16.35
N ALA A 68 14.55 -6.60 -15.38
CA ALA A 68 15.07 -5.24 -15.32
C ALA A 68 16.03 -5.00 -16.49
N ALA A 69 15.74 -4.02 -17.35
CA ALA A 69 16.67 -3.61 -18.41
C ALA A 69 18.03 -3.16 -17.81
N ALA A 70 18.01 -2.57 -16.61
CA ALA A 70 19.17 -2.08 -15.90
C ALA A 70 20.05 -3.18 -15.26
N MET A 71 19.55 -4.40 -15.01
CA MET A 71 20.37 -5.45 -14.37
C MET A 71 21.51 -5.97 -15.27
N GLN A 72 21.53 -5.60 -16.55
CA GLN A 72 22.58 -6.01 -17.48
C GLN A 72 23.60 -4.91 -17.84
N GLN A 73 23.38 -3.62 -17.53
CA GLN A 73 24.17 -2.51 -18.12
C GLN A 73 24.48 -1.27 -17.23
N GLN A 74 24.86 -1.44 -15.95
CA GLN A 74 25.52 -0.43 -15.06
C GLN A 74 24.67 0.53 -14.20
N SER A 75 25.34 0.98 -13.12
CA SER A 75 25.02 1.87 -11.98
C SER A 75 23.83 1.47 -11.10
N LEU A 76 24.14 0.84 -9.95
CA LEU A 76 23.21 0.58 -8.84
C LEU A 76 22.86 1.87 -8.07
N TYR A 77 22.72 3.01 -8.74
CA TYR A 77 22.44 4.27 -8.05
C TYR A 77 21.00 4.27 -7.51
N THR A 78 20.90 4.13 -6.19
CA THR A 78 19.67 3.94 -5.43
C THR A 78 19.04 5.26 -5.01
N ARG A 79 17.83 5.18 -4.44
CA ARG A 79 17.21 6.33 -3.75
C ARG A 79 18.09 6.86 -2.61
N GLU A 80 18.74 5.98 -1.85
CA GLU A 80 19.59 6.38 -0.72
C GLU A 80 20.80 7.17 -1.22
N ASP A 81 21.40 6.75 -2.33
CA ASP A 81 22.52 7.46 -2.96
C ASP A 81 22.08 8.87 -3.40
N TYR A 82 20.91 8.98 -4.01
CA TYR A 82 20.31 10.28 -4.38
C TYR A 82 20.13 11.19 -3.16
N LEU A 83 19.51 10.70 -2.09
CA LEU A 83 19.26 11.51 -0.90
C LEU A 83 20.56 11.94 -0.22
N THR A 84 21.53 11.02 -0.13
CA THR A 84 22.84 11.31 0.43
C THR A 84 23.57 12.35 -0.42
N ASP A 85 23.49 12.29 -1.75
CA ASP A 85 24.13 13.23 -2.67
C ASP A 85 23.51 14.63 -2.64
N ARG A 86 22.20 14.71 -2.33
CA ARG A 86 21.48 15.97 -2.14
C ARG A 86 21.68 16.57 -0.74
N ASP A 87 22.14 15.77 0.21
CA ASP A 87 22.40 16.21 1.58
C ASP A 87 23.74 16.92 1.71
N ARG A 88 23.69 18.26 1.62
CA ARG A 88 24.84 19.12 1.90
C ARG A 88 25.19 19.17 3.40
N ALA A 89 24.25 18.88 4.29
CA ALA A 89 24.44 19.04 5.73
C ALA A 89 25.08 17.79 6.41
N GLY A 90 25.22 16.67 5.69
CA GLY A 90 25.70 15.41 6.27
C GLY A 90 24.76 14.88 7.36
N SER A 91 23.48 15.27 7.29
CA SER A 91 22.45 15.03 8.30
C SER A 91 21.40 14.02 7.87
N HIS A 92 21.46 13.50 6.63
CA HIS A 92 20.50 12.57 6.07
C HIS A 92 20.28 11.37 6.99
N ILE A 93 21.35 10.80 7.56
CA ILE A 93 21.25 9.66 8.49
C ILE A 93 20.35 9.97 9.71
N LYS A 94 20.31 11.24 10.16
CA LYS A 94 19.46 11.68 11.28
C LYS A 94 18.03 12.05 10.84
N LEU A 95 17.86 12.47 9.58
CA LEU A 95 16.59 12.91 9.00
C LEU A 95 16.01 11.90 7.98
N GLN A 96 16.53 10.66 7.99
CA GLN A 96 16.31 9.68 6.93
C GLN A 96 14.83 9.45 6.68
N TYR A 97 14.02 9.35 7.73
CA TYR A 97 12.58 9.16 7.60
C TYR A 97 11.91 10.34 6.87
N ASP A 98 12.16 11.57 7.33
CA ASP A 98 11.55 12.78 6.77
C ASP A 98 11.99 13.02 5.32
N ASP A 99 13.27 12.80 5.02
CA ASP A 99 13.81 12.95 3.67
C ASP A 99 13.23 11.90 2.72
N ASN A 100 13.09 10.65 3.17
CA ASN A 100 12.45 9.59 2.39
C ASN A 100 10.98 9.90 2.14
N LEU A 101 10.24 10.40 3.14
CA LEU A 101 8.83 10.75 3.00
C LEU A 101 8.65 11.95 2.04
N LYS A 102 9.46 13.00 2.18
CA LYS A 102 9.47 14.15 1.26
C LYS A 102 9.79 13.72 -0.16
N PHE A 103 10.78 12.86 -0.34
CA PHE A 103 11.11 12.32 -1.66
C PHE A 103 9.97 11.50 -2.24
N LEU A 104 9.47 10.50 -1.50
CA LEU A 104 8.37 9.63 -1.92
C LEU A 104 7.13 10.40 -2.36
N SER A 105 6.81 11.48 -1.65
CA SER A 105 5.65 12.33 -1.91
C SER A 105 5.91 13.48 -2.88
N SER A 106 7.15 13.72 -3.31
CA SER A 106 7.47 14.68 -4.38
C SER A 106 7.11 14.13 -5.77
N LYS A 107 6.88 15.01 -6.75
CA LYS A 107 6.65 14.57 -8.14
C LYS A 107 7.83 13.75 -8.68
N LYS A 108 9.05 14.24 -8.49
CA LYS A 108 10.29 13.56 -8.92
C LYS A 108 10.44 12.19 -8.27
N GLY A 109 10.21 12.06 -6.97
CA GLY A 109 10.32 10.77 -6.29
C GLY A 109 9.18 9.80 -6.60
N PHE A 110 7.95 10.28 -6.81
CA PHE A 110 6.87 9.45 -7.35
C PHE A 110 7.22 8.90 -8.73
N LEU A 111 7.69 9.75 -9.65
CA LEU A 111 8.10 9.33 -10.99
C LEU A 111 9.31 8.39 -10.94
N TRP A 112 10.29 8.64 -10.07
CA TRP A 112 11.40 7.72 -9.83
C TRP A 112 10.88 6.32 -9.46
N ASN A 113 9.90 6.23 -8.56
CA ASN A 113 9.29 4.95 -8.21
C ASN A 113 8.51 4.33 -9.38
N ILE A 114 7.83 5.14 -10.21
CA ILE A 114 7.18 4.66 -11.44
C ILE A 114 8.20 4.06 -12.42
N TYR A 115 9.35 4.70 -12.62
CA TYR A 115 10.43 4.17 -13.47
C TYR A 115 10.88 2.78 -12.99
N HIS A 116 11.14 2.63 -11.69
CA HIS A 116 11.58 1.36 -11.11
C HIS A 116 10.47 0.29 -11.12
N PHE A 117 9.22 0.70 -10.92
CA PHE A 117 8.06 -0.17 -11.03
C PHE A 117 7.90 -0.74 -12.44
N ILE A 118 8.06 0.09 -13.49
CA ILE A 118 7.99 -0.35 -14.88
C ILE A 118 9.15 -1.27 -15.23
N GLY A 119 10.38 -0.92 -14.81
CA GLY A 119 11.56 -1.78 -14.84
C GLY A 119 12.12 -2.15 -16.22
N ILE A 120 11.43 -1.83 -17.33
CA ILE A 120 11.89 -2.17 -18.69
C ILE A 120 12.67 -1.08 -19.40
N PHE A 121 12.62 0.15 -18.90
CA PHE A 121 13.32 1.25 -19.55
C PHE A 121 14.79 1.25 -19.14
N PRO A 122 15.72 1.34 -20.10
CA PRO A 122 17.10 1.66 -19.77
C PRO A 122 17.18 3.09 -19.24
N PRO A 123 18.14 3.40 -18.34
CA PRO A 123 18.38 4.77 -17.95
C PRO A 123 18.86 5.57 -19.17
N TYR A 124 18.38 6.81 -19.29
CA TYR A 124 18.82 7.71 -20.33
C TYR A 124 20.25 8.19 -20.03
N ALA A 125 21.19 7.91 -20.93
CA ALA A 125 22.56 8.40 -20.85
C ALA A 125 22.68 9.71 -21.67
N PRO A 126 22.80 10.89 -21.03
CA PRO A 126 23.10 12.11 -21.77
C PRO A 126 24.50 11.99 -22.37
N GLY A 127 24.63 12.13 -23.69
CA GLY A 127 25.89 11.91 -24.43
C GLY A 127 27.06 12.85 -24.08
N THR A 128 26.91 13.74 -23.09
CA THR A 128 27.87 14.78 -22.73
C THR A 128 28.52 14.60 -21.36
N VAL A 129 28.06 13.67 -20.52
CA VAL A 129 28.67 13.43 -19.18
C VAL A 129 29.00 11.95 -19.00
N ASP A 130 30.29 11.64 -18.83
CA ASP A 130 30.75 10.31 -18.44
C ASP A 130 30.54 10.13 -16.93
N ALA A 131 29.55 9.31 -16.56
CA ALA A 131 29.24 8.99 -15.16
C ALA A 131 30.46 8.41 -14.41
N THR A 132 31.33 7.67 -15.12
CA THR A 132 32.55 7.08 -14.55
C THR A 132 33.56 8.14 -14.19
N ASP A 133 33.67 9.19 -15.01
CA ASP A 133 34.57 10.30 -14.74
C ASP A 133 34.05 11.15 -13.58
N LEU A 134 32.74 11.39 -13.52
CA LEU A 134 32.13 12.11 -12.40
C LEU A 134 32.33 11.38 -11.06
N ASP A 135 32.14 10.06 -11.02
CA ASP A 135 32.42 9.25 -9.83
C ASP A 135 33.90 9.33 -9.42
N ARG A 136 34.81 9.31 -10.40
CA ARG A 136 36.25 9.48 -10.17
C ARG A 136 36.58 10.86 -9.61
N GLN A 137 35.96 11.92 -10.14
CA GLN A 137 36.13 13.28 -9.62
C GLN A 137 35.66 13.37 -8.16
N ILE A 138 34.46 12.88 -7.85
CA ILE A 138 33.93 12.85 -6.48
C ILE A 138 34.87 12.12 -5.52
N ALA A 139 35.44 10.99 -5.93
CA ALA A 139 36.36 10.21 -5.11
C ALA A 139 37.71 10.92 -4.84
N ASN A 140 38.15 11.78 -5.76
CA ASN A 140 39.43 12.48 -5.70
C ASN A 140 39.33 13.90 -5.10
N THR A 141 38.13 14.48 -5.04
CA THR A 141 37.90 15.79 -4.42
C THR A 141 37.81 15.67 -2.90
N GLN A 142 38.36 16.64 -2.18
CA GLN A 142 38.34 16.66 -0.71
C GLN A 142 36.90 16.56 -0.18
N SER A 143 36.63 15.54 0.64
CA SER A 143 35.32 15.35 1.27
C SER A 143 34.87 16.59 2.04
N TYR A 144 33.56 16.90 1.95
CA TYR A 144 32.93 18.06 2.57
C TYR A 144 33.40 19.44 2.06
N SER A 145 34.17 19.49 0.98
CA SER A 145 34.43 20.75 0.26
C SER A 145 33.20 21.17 -0.57
N GLU A 146 33.10 22.46 -0.89
CA GLU A 146 32.03 22.98 -1.76
C GLU A 146 32.02 22.30 -3.14
N GLU A 147 33.22 22.07 -3.70
CA GLU A 147 33.39 21.35 -4.96
C GLU A 147 32.85 19.92 -4.87
N TRP A 148 33.17 19.21 -3.78
CA TRP A 148 32.66 17.85 -3.54
C TRP A 148 31.12 17.81 -3.49
N TYR A 149 30.50 18.76 -2.80
CA TYR A 149 29.03 18.87 -2.76
C TYR A 149 28.43 19.17 -4.14
N ASN A 150 29.04 20.08 -4.90
CA ASN A 150 28.58 20.42 -6.24
C ASN A 150 28.68 19.23 -7.21
N LEU A 151 29.74 18.44 -7.13
CA LEU A 151 29.91 17.22 -7.94
C LEU A 151 28.85 16.17 -7.59
N ARG A 152 28.57 15.95 -6.30
CA ARG A 152 27.53 15.02 -5.85
C ARG A 152 26.14 15.47 -6.26
N GLU A 153 25.83 16.76 -6.13
CA GLU A 153 24.56 17.31 -6.59
C GLU A 153 24.40 17.16 -8.12
N THR A 154 25.48 17.35 -8.87
CA THR A 154 25.52 17.10 -10.31
C THR A 154 25.21 15.63 -10.62
N ARG A 155 25.82 14.68 -9.90
CA ARG A 155 25.53 13.24 -10.04
C ARG A 155 24.07 12.93 -9.75
N ALA A 156 23.53 13.43 -8.64
CA ALA A 156 22.12 13.25 -8.28
C ALA A 156 21.17 13.78 -9.37
N GLN A 157 21.45 14.95 -9.95
CA GLN A 157 20.61 15.52 -11.00
C GLN A 157 20.70 14.73 -12.31
N LEU A 158 21.89 14.26 -12.68
CA LEU A 158 22.08 13.40 -13.85
C LEU A 158 21.34 12.06 -13.69
N GLU A 159 21.48 11.41 -12.55
CA GLU A 159 20.83 10.14 -12.25
C GLU A 159 19.30 10.30 -12.18
N MET A 160 18.79 11.39 -11.60
CA MET A 160 17.37 11.73 -11.65
C MET A 160 16.87 11.88 -13.10
N ASN A 161 17.54 12.71 -13.90
CA ASN A 161 17.17 12.90 -15.30
C ASN A 161 17.23 11.60 -16.11
N ALA A 162 18.23 10.74 -15.85
CA ALA A 162 18.36 9.45 -16.50
C ALA A 162 17.12 8.54 -16.28
N ARG A 163 16.42 8.68 -15.16
CA ARG A 163 15.21 7.90 -14.84
C ARG A 163 13.91 8.59 -15.27
N LEU A 164 13.90 9.92 -15.29
CA LEU A 164 12.71 10.68 -15.70
C LEU A 164 12.55 10.75 -17.22
N GLN A 165 13.64 10.89 -17.98
CA GLN A 165 13.58 11.02 -19.44
C GLN A 165 12.89 9.84 -20.15
N PRO A 166 13.11 8.57 -19.76
CA PRO A 166 12.37 7.45 -20.35
C PRO A 166 10.85 7.52 -20.11
N LEU A 167 10.41 8.07 -18.98
CA LEU A 167 8.98 8.27 -18.70
C LEU A 167 8.36 9.36 -19.59
N ILE A 168 9.14 10.40 -19.90
CA ILE A 168 8.76 11.44 -20.86
C ILE A 168 8.67 10.85 -22.26
N ALA A 169 9.71 10.12 -22.70
CA ALA A 169 9.75 9.49 -24.01
C ALA A 169 8.61 8.47 -24.22
N ALA A 170 8.18 7.80 -23.15
CA ALA A 170 7.03 6.90 -23.16
C ALA A 170 5.67 7.63 -23.12
N GLY A 171 5.65 8.95 -22.98
CA GLY A 171 4.42 9.75 -22.94
C GLY A 171 3.65 9.69 -21.61
N TYR A 172 4.24 9.15 -20.55
CA TYR A 172 3.57 9.04 -19.24
C TYR A 172 3.57 10.35 -18.46
N VAL A 173 4.56 11.21 -18.70
CA VAL A 173 4.69 12.53 -18.08
C VAL A 173 5.22 13.53 -19.09
N LYS A 174 4.80 14.80 -18.99
CA LYS A 174 5.31 15.89 -19.83
C LYS A 174 6.46 16.61 -19.12
N PRO A 175 7.42 17.19 -19.85
CA PRO A 175 8.54 17.91 -19.23
C PRO A 175 8.11 19.00 -18.25
N GLU A 176 7.07 19.77 -18.59
CA GLU A 176 6.55 20.87 -17.78
C GLU A 176 5.86 20.43 -16.48
N GLU A 177 5.55 19.13 -16.33
CA GLU A 177 4.93 18.60 -15.12
C GLU A 177 5.97 18.20 -14.06
N ILE A 178 7.26 18.21 -14.41
CA ILE A 178 8.38 17.77 -13.55
C ILE A 178 8.97 19.00 -12.84
N ASP A 179 8.52 19.24 -11.62
CA ASP A 179 9.02 20.27 -10.73
C ASP A 179 9.37 19.69 -9.34
N ASP A 180 9.80 20.54 -8.41
CA ASP A 180 10.10 20.17 -7.01
C ASP A 180 8.83 20.15 -6.12
N GLY A 181 7.65 20.20 -6.72
CA GLY A 181 6.37 20.14 -6.05
C GLY A 181 6.00 18.74 -5.55
N VAL A 182 4.87 18.70 -4.85
CA VAL A 182 4.29 17.48 -4.30
C VAL A 182 3.54 16.70 -5.39
N ALA A 183 3.63 15.37 -5.37
CA ALA A 183 2.82 14.46 -6.15
C ALA A 183 1.40 14.42 -5.59
N THR A 184 0.58 15.39 -6.02
CA THR A 184 -0.84 15.49 -5.65
C THR A 184 -1.66 14.33 -6.22
N LYS A 185 -2.89 14.13 -5.72
CA LYS A 185 -3.85 13.17 -6.28
C LYS A 185 -4.04 13.38 -7.79
N GLU A 186 -4.18 14.63 -8.24
CA GLU A 186 -4.33 14.94 -9.66
C GLU A 186 -3.11 14.55 -10.49
N PHE A 187 -1.91 14.89 -10.02
CA PHE A 187 -0.68 14.52 -10.72
C PHE A 187 -0.52 13.00 -10.81
N VAL A 188 -0.70 12.30 -9.68
CA VAL A 188 -0.62 10.83 -9.61
C VAL A 188 -1.65 10.19 -10.54
N ALA A 189 -2.91 10.64 -10.49
CA ALA A 189 -3.96 10.13 -11.35
C ALA A 189 -3.65 10.34 -12.83
N THR A 190 -3.15 11.51 -13.19
CA THR A 190 -2.81 11.87 -14.58
C THR A 190 -1.71 10.97 -15.14
N VAL A 191 -0.63 10.76 -14.39
CA VAL A 191 0.46 9.85 -14.79
C VAL A 191 -0.05 8.42 -14.94
N LEU A 192 -0.79 7.91 -13.94
CA LEU A 192 -1.31 6.55 -13.97
C LEU A 192 -2.37 6.33 -15.05
N TYR A 193 -3.19 7.33 -15.36
CA TYR A 193 -4.17 7.23 -16.44
C TYR A 193 -3.51 7.16 -17.81
N ARG A 194 -2.41 7.89 -18.04
CA ARG A 194 -1.62 7.75 -19.28
C ARG A 194 -0.96 6.37 -19.40
N MET A 195 -0.64 5.74 -18.28
CA MET A 195 -0.09 4.38 -18.28
C MET A 195 -1.15 3.30 -18.50
N PHE A 196 -2.28 3.40 -17.81
CA PHE A 196 -3.26 2.31 -17.68
C PHE A 196 -4.59 2.58 -18.39
N GLY A 197 -4.86 3.79 -18.86
CA GLY A 197 -6.15 4.19 -19.43
C GLY A 197 -6.58 3.34 -20.61
N ASP A 198 -5.64 2.85 -21.42
CA ASP A 198 -5.95 1.97 -22.56
C ASP A 198 -6.41 0.56 -22.11
N VAL A 199 -5.85 0.05 -21.01
CA VAL A 199 -6.17 -1.30 -20.49
C VAL A 199 -7.26 -1.29 -19.43
N ARG A 200 -7.50 -0.15 -18.81
CA ARG A 200 -8.57 0.12 -17.85
C ARG A 200 -9.12 1.51 -18.16
N PRO A 201 -10.00 1.66 -19.16
CA PRO A 201 -10.55 2.97 -19.49
C PRO A 201 -11.52 3.47 -18.42
N TYR A 202 -11.76 4.77 -18.42
CA TYR A 202 -12.82 5.39 -17.62
C TYR A 202 -14.18 5.12 -18.25
N HIS A 203 -15.16 4.72 -17.44
CA HIS A 203 -16.50 4.34 -17.90
C HIS A 203 -17.54 5.47 -17.74
N GLY A 204 -17.15 6.64 -17.23
CA GLY A 204 -18.09 7.74 -17.00
C GLY A 204 -18.89 7.62 -15.69
N GLY A 205 -18.53 6.68 -14.82
CA GLY A 205 -19.33 6.36 -13.63
C GLY A 205 -19.13 7.31 -12.45
N ILE A 206 -18.15 8.22 -12.48
CA ILE A 206 -17.82 9.08 -11.33
C ILE A 206 -18.07 10.54 -11.65
N ASP A 207 -18.87 11.22 -10.82
CA ASP A 207 -19.08 12.67 -10.94
C ASP A 207 -18.64 13.39 -9.66
N LEU A 208 -17.41 13.93 -9.68
CA LEU A 208 -16.80 14.66 -8.57
C LEU A 208 -17.21 16.14 -8.61
N LYS A 209 -17.45 16.72 -7.43
CA LYS A 209 -17.86 18.14 -7.32
C LYS A 209 -16.72 19.13 -7.54
N ASP A 210 -15.48 18.69 -7.39
CA ASP A 210 -14.26 19.50 -7.41
C ASP A 210 -13.30 19.14 -8.54
N SER A 211 -13.71 18.24 -9.45
CA SER A 211 -12.87 17.90 -10.60
C SER A 211 -13.67 17.37 -11.78
N GLU A 212 -13.40 17.93 -12.96
CA GLU A 212 -13.82 17.40 -14.26
C GLU A 212 -12.70 16.59 -14.93
N ASN A 213 -11.52 16.48 -14.31
CA ASN A 213 -10.39 15.77 -14.88
C ASN A 213 -10.69 14.27 -14.98
N THR A 214 -10.72 13.75 -16.22
CA THR A 214 -10.99 12.34 -16.52
C THR A 214 -10.07 11.40 -15.76
N ALA A 215 -8.77 11.72 -15.62
CA ALA A 215 -7.83 10.87 -14.91
C ALA A 215 -8.16 10.79 -13.41
N VAL A 216 -8.60 11.89 -12.82
CA VAL A 216 -8.99 11.97 -11.41
C VAL A 216 -10.27 11.15 -11.16
N ARG A 217 -11.28 11.33 -12.02
CA ARG A 217 -12.52 10.54 -11.97
C ARG A 217 -12.25 9.04 -12.21
N TRP A 218 -11.33 8.72 -13.12
CA TRP A 218 -10.85 7.36 -13.37
C TRP A 218 -10.21 6.74 -12.13
N ALA A 219 -9.33 7.47 -11.44
CA ALA A 219 -8.65 6.96 -10.25
C ALA A 219 -9.66 6.57 -9.15
N VAL A 220 -10.72 7.36 -8.98
CA VAL A 220 -11.85 7.04 -8.09
C VAL A 220 -12.66 5.85 -8.61
N GLU A 221 -12.91 5.75 -9.92
CA GLU A 221 -13.67 4.65 -10.53
C GLU A 221 -12.96 3.30 -10.40
N VAL A 222 -11.65 3.27 -10.60
CA VAL A 222 -10.81 2.09 -10.34
C VAL A 222 -10.76 1.82 -8.84
N GLY A 223 -10.74 2.90 -8.05
CA GLY A 223 -10.59 2.86 -6.60
C GLY A 223 -9.17 2.68 -6.17
N LEU A 224 -8.27 3.48 -6.75
CA LEU A 224 -6.89 3.53 -6.36
C LEU A 224 -6.76 3.91 -4.88
N PRO A 225 -5.88 3.24 -4.11
CA PRO A 225 -5.54 3.69 -2.76
C PRO A 225 -5.05 5.14 -2.78
N GLY A 226 -5.50 5.96 -1.81
CA GLY A 226 -5.19 7.39 -1.78
C GLY A 226 -6.29 8.31 -2.33
N PHE A 227 -7.34 7.75 -2.95
CA PHE A 227 -8.42 8.50 -3.64
C PHE A 227 -9.78 8.36 -2.94
N ALA A 228 -9.80 8.51 -1.61
CA ALA A 228 -11.03 8.46 -0.83
C ALA A 228 -11.85 9.75 -1.02
N VAL A 229 -13.09 9.60 -1.48
CA VAL A 229 -14.06 10.70 -1.63
C VAL A 229 -14.84 10.86 -0.33
N ASP A 230 -15.05 12.10 0.08
CA ASP A 230 -15.91 12.41 1.23
C ASP A 230 -17.40 12.17 0.94
N SER A 231 -18.22 12.21 2.00
CA SER A 231 -19.67 12.02 1.89
C SER A 231 -20.40 13.10 1.08
N LYS A 232 -19.74 14.22 0.77
CA LYS A 232 -20.29 15.30 -0.04
C LYS A 232 -19.92 15.16 -1.52
N GLY A 233 -19.04 14.23 -1.90
CA GLY A 233 -18.61 14.02 -3.28
C GLY A 233 -17.35 14.80 -3.67
N TYR A 234 -16.54 15.23 -2.70
CA TYR A 234 -15.25 15.91 -2.93
C TYR A 234 -14.08 14.96 -2.74
N LEU A 235 -13.03 15.15 -3.55
CA LEU A 235 -11.79 14.37 -3.50
C LEU A 235 -10.58 15.20 -3.04
N TYR A 236 -10.57 16.51 -3.28
CA TYR A 236 -9.46 17.44 -3.07
C TYR A 236 -8.22 17.06 -3.91
N PRO A 237 -8.29 17.18 -5.25
CA PRO A 237 -7.24 16.72 -6.18
C PRO A 237 -5.86 17.36 -5.99
N GLU A 238 -5.82 18.55 -5.42
CA GLU A 238 -4.62 19.36 -5.16
C GLU A 238 -3.81 18.89 -3.95
N THR A 239 -4.33 17.97 -3.14
CA THR A 239 -3.64 17.48 -1.95
C THR A 239 -2.81 16.22 -2.25
N PRO A 240 -1.82 15.87 -1.41
CA PRO A 240 -1.21 14.54 -1.41
C PRO A 240 -2.22 13.39 -1.32
N LEU A 241 -1.76 12.17 -1.62
CA LEU A 241 -2.55 10.95 -1.41
C LEU A 241 -2.87 10.74 0.08
N SER A 242 -4.10 10.28 0.37
CA SER A 242 -4.56 10.00 1.74
C SER A 242 -5.47 8.77 1.77
N MET A 243 -5.34 7.93 2.79
CA MET A 243 -6.28 6.82 3.01
C MET A 243 -7.63 7.30 3.56
N GLU A 244 -7.65 8.50 4.15
CA GLU A 244 -8.84 9.15 4.69
C GLU A 244 -9.39 10.18 3.70
N SER A 245 -10.71 10.32 3.68
CA SER A 245 -11.40 11.35 2.90
C SER A 245 -11.19 12.74 3.49
N GLY A 246 -11.13 13.76 2.65
CA GLY A 246 -10.98 15.15 3.08
C GLY A 246 -9.64 15.76 2.64
N PRO A 247 -9.47 17.07 2.86
CA PRO A 247 -8.21 17.73 2.57
C PRO A 247 -7.17 17.33 3.61
N ASN A 248 -6.06 16.74 3.16
CA ASN A 248 -4.90 16.48 4.01
C ASN A 248 -3.66 17.10 3.36
N ALA A 249 -3.15 18.16 3.98
CA ALA A 249 -1.97 18.87 3.48
C ALA A 249 -0.66 18.09 3.72
N TYR A 250 -0.67 17.09 4.60
CA TYR A 250 0.51 16.33 4.97
C TYR A 250 0.58 15.03 4.17
N ALA A 251 1.75 14.77 3.60
CA ALA A 251 2.03 13.50 2.96
C ALA A 251 2.17 12.38 4.00
N LEU A 252 1.67 11.19 3.66
CA LEU A 252 1.82 9.97 4.44
C LEU A 252 2.46 8.90 3.56
N GLU A 253 3.28 8.02 4.11
CA GLU A 253 3.93 6.94 3.36
C GLU A 253 2.92 5.88 2.88
N VAL A 254 2.00 5.50 3.76
CA VAL A 254 1.08 4.38 3.56
C VAL A 254 0.22 4.50 2.29
N PRO A 255 -0.39 5.64 1.94
CA PRO A 255 -1.13 5.79 0.69
C PRO A 255 -0.30 5.46 -0.56
N TYR A 256 0.95 5.93 -0.64
CA TYR A 256 1.82 5.67 -1.80
C TYR A 256 2.26 4.20 -1.82
N GLU A 257 2.64 3.63 -0.68
CA GLU A 257 2.99 2.21 -0.57
C GLU A 257 1.83 1.31 -1.04
N ARG A 258 0.60 1.61 -0.59
CA ARG A 258 -0.60 0.87 -0.97
C ARG A 258 -0.95 1.03 -2.43
N LEU A 259 -0.77 2.21 -2.99
CA LEU A 259 -0.95 2.46 -4.41
C LEU A 259 -0.03 1.55 -5.25
N PHE A 260 1.27 1.51 -4.94
CA PHE A 260 2.22 0.66 -5.65
C PHE A 260 1.92 -0.83 -5.49
N GLN A 261 1.50 -1.27 -4.30
CA GLN A 261 1.03 -2.65 -4.08
C GLN A 261 -0.20 -2.98 -4.92
N PHE A 262 -1.17 -2.07 -5.00
CA PHE A 262 -2.39 -2.24 -5.77
C PHE A 262 -2.08 -2.33 -7.27
N ILE A 263 -1.31 -1.40 -7.84
CA ILE A 263 -1.00 -1.43 -9.27
C ILE A 263 -0.13 -2.63 -9.65
N THR A 264 0.72 -3.13 -8.73
CA THR A 264 1.54 -4.33 -8.96
C THR A 264 0.70 -5.60 -8.89
N LEU A 265 -0.14 -5.75 -7.85
CA LEU A 265 -0.75 -7.03 -7.54
C LEU A 265 -2.17 -7.19 -8.11
N VAL A 266 -2.93 -6.09 -8.21
CA VAL A 266 -4.36 -6.08 -8.57
C VAL A 266 -4.61 -5.55 -9.99
N LEU A 267 -3.82 -4.61 -10.48
CA LEU A 267 -3.87 -4.19 -11.90
C LEU A 267 -2.90 -5.03 -12.75
N PRO A 268 -3.00 -4.98 -14.09
CA PRO A 268 -1.99 -5.55 -14.98
C PRO A 268 -0.68 -4.73 -14.88
N GLY A 269 0.03 -4.85 -13.76
CA GLY A 269 1.17 -3.99 -13.40
C GLY A 269 2.52 -4.39 -14.01
N ARG A 270 2.60 -5.45 -14.82
CA ARG A 270 3.84 -5.88 -15.46
C ARG A 270 3.88 -5.35 -16.88
N LYS A 271 4.84 -4.47 -17.21
CA LYS A 271 4.98 -3.96 -18.57
C LYS A 271 5.84 -4.93 -19.41
N THR A 272 5.31 -5.35 -20.54
CA THR A 272 6.00 -6.15 -21.56
C THR A 272 6.00 -5.41 -22.90
N PRO A 273 6.79 -5.86 -23.91
CA PRO A 273 6.71 -5.31 -25.25
C PRO A 273 5.30 -5.43 -25.88
N SER A 274 4.55 -6.47 -25.51
CA SER A 274 3.17 -6.73 -26.00
C SER A 274 2.09 -5.92 -25.30
N GLY A 275 2.36 -5.34 -24.12
CA GLY A 275 1.34 -4.58 -23.39
C GLY A 275 1.54 -4.61 -21.88
N TRP A 276 0.43 -4.51 -21.16
CA TRP A 276 0.37 -4.66 -19.71
C TRP A 276 -0.18 -6.05 -19.37
N GLU A 277 0.49 -6.74 -18.46
CA GLU A 277 0.16 -8.09 -18.04
C GLU A 277 0.11 -8.19 -16.51
N TYR A 278 -0.50 -9.27 -16.01
CA TYR A 278 -0.48 -9.55 -14.58
C TYR A 278 0.79 -10.26 -14.14
N TYR A 279 1.29 -9.90 -12.95
CA TYR A 279 2.23 -10.76 -12.24
C TYR A 279 1.54 -12.05 -11.78
N GLN A 280 2.22 -13.17 -11.99
CA GLN A 280 1.93 -14.48 -11.44
C GLN A 280 2.51 -14.55 -10.04
N VAL A 281 1.62 -14.56 -9.04
CA VAL A 281 2.01 -14.47 -7.64
C VAL A 281 1.58 -15.69 -6.85
N LYS A 282 2.39 -16.06 -5.86
CA LYS A 282 2.08 -17.10 -4.88
C LYS A 282 2.28 -16.55 -3.48
N LEU A 283 1.42 -16.94 -2.56
CA LEU A 283 1.54 -16.56 -1.16
C LEU A 283 2.74 -17.26 -0.53
N LEU A 284 3.57 -16.53 0.22
CA LEU A 284 4.69 -17.11 0.95
C LEU A 284 4.21 -17.96 2.14
N PRO A 285 4.99 -18.97 2.58
CA PRO A 285 4.64 -19.78 3.73
C PRO A 285 4.37 -18.93 4.99
N GLY A 286 3.28 -19.24 5.70
CA GLY A 286 2.90 -18.54 6.92
C GLY A 286 2.18 -17.20 6.73
N MET A 287 2.10 -16.68 5.50
CA MET A 287 1.35 -15.46 5.21
C MET A 287 -0.15 -15.75 5.08
N SER A 288 -0.99 -14.77 5.42
CA SER A 288 -2.44 -14.83 5.27
C SER A 288 -2.94 -13.69 4.39
N PRO A 289 -3.72 -13.95 3.33
CA PRO A 289 -4.15 -12.92 2.39
C PRO A 289 -5.34 -12.09 2.92
N ILE A 290 -5.81 -12.36 4.13
CA ILE A 290 -6.82 -11.58 4.85
C ILE A 290 -6.22 -11.24 6.22
N ARG A 291 -6.34 -9.98 6.65
CA ARG A 291 -6.05 -9.61 8.04
C ARG A 291 -7.21 -10.01 8.91
N ALA A 292 -6.95 -10.78 9.97
CA ALA A 292 -8.00 -11.29 10.84
C ALA A 292 -8.82 -10.14 11.47
N GLN A 293 -8.18 -9.04 11.83
CA GLN A 293 -8.82 -7.82 12.35
C GLN A 293 -9.87 -7.21 11.40
N ASP A 294 -9.79 -7.44 10.09
CA ASP A 294 -10.75 -6.88 9.13
C ASP A 294 -12.09 -7.65 9.12
N VAL A 295 -12.13 -8.86 9.70
CA VAL A 295 -13.31 -9.76 9.69
C VAL A 295 -13.70 -10.28 11.09
N ILE A 296 -12.95 -9.89 12.11
CA ILE A 296 -13.24 -10.19 13.52
C ILE A 296 -14.10 -9.07 14.11
N SER A 297 -15.02 -9.46 14.99
CA SER A 297 -15.78 -8.58 15.84
C SER A 297 -15.52 -8.88 17.31
N VAL A 298 -15.49 -7.83 18.12
CA VAL A 298 -15.37 -7.89 19.57
C VAL A 298 -16.66 -7.31 20.16
N ASN A 299 -17.39 -8.11 20.93
CA ASN A 299 -18.69 -7.73 21.49
C ASN A 299 -19.70 -7.22 20.44
N GLY A 300 -19.66 -7.82 19.24
CA GLY A 300 -20.54 -7.46 18.13
C GLY A 300 -20.14 -6.20 17.35
N LYS A 301 -19.03 -5.54 17.71
CA LYS A 301 -18.46 -4.40 16.97
C LYS A 301 -17.22 -4.80 16.17
N PRO A 302 -16.90 -4.12 15.06
CA PRO A 302 -15.64 -4.31 14.34
C PRO A 302 -14.42 -4.24 15.26
N PHE A 303 -13.41 -5.07 15.02
CA PHE A 303 -12.22 -5.15 15.87
C PHE A 303 -11.47 -3.82 16.02
N ASN A 304 -11.41 -3.02 14.95
CA ASN A 304 -10.75 -1.71 14.93
C ASN A 304 -11.48 -0.64 15.79
N GLU A 305 -12.71 -0.88 16.20
CA GLU A 305 -13.45 -0.01 17.14
C GLU A 305 -13.25 -0.43 18.61
N ALA A 306 -12.50 -1.50 18.88
CA ALA A 306 -12.24 -1.94 20.23
C ALA A 306 -11.15 -1.09 20.91
N THR A 307 -11.44 -0.54 22.08
CA THR A 307 -10.52 0.29 22.87
C THR A 307 -9.26 -0.45 23.32
N ASP A 308 -9.34 -1.78 23.49
CA ASP A 308 -8.24 -2.63 23.98
C ASP A 308 -7.78 -3.66 22.91
N TYR A 309 -7.69 -3.25 21.66
CA TYR A 309 -7.39 -4.15 20.53
C TYR A 309 -6.11 -4.98 20.73
N TYR A 310 -5.04 -4.39 21.29
CA TYR A 310 -3.81 -5.12 21.59
C TYR A 310 -4.05 -6.29 22.53
N THR A 311 -4.84 -6.08 23.58
CA THR A 311 -5.18 -7.11 24.56
C THR A 311 -5.94 -8.24 23.88
N PHE A 312 -6.93 -7.93 23.05
CA PHE A 312 -7.72 -8.93 22.33
C PHE A 312 -6.89 -9.76 21.34
N SER A 313 -5.91 -9.16 20.67
CA SER A 313 -5.05 -9.85 19.70
C SER A 313 -4.22 -11.00 20.29
N SER A 314 -3.95 -10.97 21.61
CA SER A 314 -3.17 -11.99 22.31
C SER A 314 -4.02 -13.17 22.86
N THR A 315 -5.34 -13.02 22.85
CA THR A 315 -6.27 -14.03 23.40
C THR A 315 -6.24 -15.35 22.60
N PRO A 316 -6.49 -16.51 23.24
CA PRO A 316 -6.69 -17.78 22.53
C PRO A 316 -7.80 -17.71 21.48
N GLU A 317 -8.88 -17.00 21.76
CA GLU A 317 -10.05 -16.83 20.89
C GLU A 317 -9.68 -16.12 19.59
N TYR A 318 -8.94 -15.01 19.67
CA TYR A 318 -8.44 -14.30 18.50
C TYR A 318 -7.48 -15.17 17.68
N ARG A 319 -6.57 -15.90 18.33
CA ARG A 319 -5.64 -16.81 17.64
C ARG A 319 -6.36 -17.95 16.92
N ASN A 320 -7.39 -18.52 17.56
CA ASN A 320 -8.23 -19.55 16.96
C ASN A 320 -9.02 -19.03 15.76
N ALA A 321 -9.63 -17.84 15.87
CA ALA A 321 -10.31 -17.18 14.77
C ALA A 321 -9.35 -16.88 13.61
N SER A 322 -8.19 -16.29 13.91
CA SER A 322 -7.14 -16.00 12.92
C SER A 322 -6.67 -17.25 12.18
N LYS A 323 -6.47 -18.36 12.91
CA LYS A 323 -6.12 -19.66 12.31
C LYS A 323 -7.23 -20.18 11.40
N ALA A 324 -8.50 -20.08 11.81
CA ALA A 324 -9.63 -20.51 11.00
C ALA A 324 -9.76 -19.68 9.71
N ILE A 325 -9.58 -18.36 9.80
CA ILE A 325 -9.57 -17.44 8.65
C ILE A 325 -8.44 -17.81 7.69
N ALA A 326 -7.22 -18.03 8.22
CA ALA A 326 -6.07 -18.43 7.42
C ALA A 326 -6.30 -19.78 6.72
N ASN A 327 -6.82 -20.79 7.44
CA ASN A 327 -7.14 -22.11 6.89
C ASN A 327 -8.17 -22.04 5.75
N TYR A 328 -9.08 -21.06 5.80
CA TYR A 328 -10.03 -20.81 4.72
C TYR A 328 -9.38 -20.09 3.52
N ALA A 329 -8.63 -19.01 3.80
CA ALA A 329 -8.18 -18.06 2.79
C ALA A 329 -6.91 -18.51 2.04
N ILE A 330 -5.94 -19.13 2.74
CA ILE A 330 -4.67 -19.55 2.14
C ILE A 330 -4.87 -20.49 0.94
N PRO A 331 -5.67 -21.58 1.03
CA PRO A 331 -5.89 -22.47 -0.11
C PRO A 331 -6.66 -21.82 -1.27
N ARG A 332 -7.36 -20.71 -1.01
CA ARG A 332 -8.19 -19.98 -1.98
C ARG A 332 -7.52 -18.74 -2.55
N PHE A 333 -6.28 -18.46 -2.15
CA PHE A 333 -5.59 -17.22 -2.50
C PHE A 333 -5.61 -16.93 -4.01
N ALA A 334 -5.26 -17.90 -4.85
CA ALA A 334 -5.24 -17.71 -6.30
C ALA A 334 -6.62 -17.35 -6.87
N GLN A 335 -7.68 -18.02 -6.38
CA GLN A 335 -9.06 -17.73 -6.77
C GLN A 335 -9.49 -16.33 -6.30
N MET A 336 -9.19 -15.98 -5.05
CA MET A 336 -9.54 -14.66 -4.51
C MET A 336 -8.83 -13.54 -5.26
N LEU A 337 -7.56 -13.72 -5.62
CA LEU A 337 -6.81 -12.74 -6.39
C LEU A 337 -7.38 -12.57 -7.80
N ASP A 338 -7.73 -13.67 -8.48
CA ASP A 338 -8.37 -13.62 -9.80
C ASP A 338 -9.71 -12.87 -9.74
N LEU A 339 -10.54 -13.13 -8.72
CA LEU A 339 -11.78 -12.40 -8.50
C LEU A 339 -11.55 -10.91 -8.23
N ALA A 340 -10.57 -10.56 -7.38
CA ALA A 340 -10.21 -9.18 -7.10
C ALA A 340 -9.74 -8.43 -8.36
N ARG A 341 -8.93 -9.09 -9.22
CA ARG A 341 -8.48 -8.55 -10.50
C ARG A 341 -9.64 -8.33 -11.46
N LYS A 342 -10.53 -9.32 -11.61
CA LYS A 342 -11.75 -9.20 -12.43
C LYS A 342 -12.67 -8.09 -11.94
N ASP A 343 -12.79 -7.93 -10.63
CA ASP A 343 -13.56 -6.84 -10.05
C ASP A 343 -12.93 -5.47 -10.29
N ALA A 344 -11.61 -5.34 -10.18
CA ALA A 344 -10.92 -4.09 -10.43
C ALA A 344 -11.12 -3.56 -11.87
N GLN A 345 -11.50 -4.45 -12.80
CA GLN A 345 -11.84 -4.10 -14.19
C GLN A 345 -13.27 -3.56 -14.37
N LYS A 346 -14.14 -3.70 -13.36
CA LYS A 346 -15.52 -3.19 -13.41
C LYS A 346 -15.58 -1.73 -12.96
N PRO A 347 -16.51 -0.92 -13.50
CA PRO A 347 -16.78 0.40 -12.95
C PRO A 347 -17.25 0.32 -11.50
N ARG A 348 -16.99 1.36 -10.70
CA ARG A 348 -17.57 1.47 -9.35
C ARG A 348 -18.97 2.06 -9.40
N VAL A 349 -19.80 1.68 -8.44
CA VAL A 349 -21.04 2.40 -8.16
C VAL A 349 -20.70 3.71 -7.47
N TRP A 350 -21.30 4.79 -7.96
CA TRP A 350 -21.18 6.13 -7.43
C TRP A 350 -22.51 6.67 -6.92
N ASP A 351 -23.51 6.68 -7.79
CA ASP A 351 -24.84 7.19 -7.51
C ASP A 351 -25.85 6.08 -7.76
N TRP A 352 -26.42 5.56 -6.68
CA TRP A 352 -27.41 4.50 -6.75
C TRP A 352 -28.67 4.86 -7.55
N SER A 353 -29.05 6.14 -7.62
CA SER A 353 -30.20 6.56 -8.44
C SER A 353 -29.87 6.34 -9.91
N ARG A 354 -28.73 6.87 -10.38
CA ARG A 354 -28.26 6.71 -11.77
C ARG A 354 -27.84 5.28 -12.10
N ASP A 355 -26.97 4.69 -11.28
CA ASP A 355 -26.24 3.44 -11.55
C ASP A 355 -27.05 2.17 -11.25
N LEU A 356 -28.21 2.29 -10.60
CA LEU A 356 -29.09 1.15 -10.36
C LEU A 356 -30.54 1.46 -10.70
N ILE A 357 -31.13 2.49 -10.11
CA ILE A 357 -32.58 2.72 -10.23
C ILE A 357 -32.99 3.14 -11.65
N HIS A 358 -32.17 3.98 -12.29
CA HIS A 358 -32.43 4.51 -13.63
C HIS A 358 -31.61 3.85 -14.73
N ASP A 359 -30.73 2.91 -14.40
CA ASP A 359 -29.99 2.14 -15.39
C ASP A 359 -30.93 1.11 -16.07
N PRO A 360 -31.11 1.18 -17.41
CA PRO A 360 -31.96 0.26 -18.16
C PRO A 360 -31.58 -1.22 -17.97
N GLY A 361 -30.30 -1.51 -17.71
CA GLY A 361 -29.75 -2.84 -17.53
C GLY A 361 -30.32 -3.61 -16.33
N PHE A 362 -30.89 -2.92 -15.33
CA PHE A 362 -31.49 -3.55 -14.14
C PHE A 362 -33.02 -3.46 -14.08
N THR A 363 -33.65 -2.83 -15.06
CA THR A 363 -35.09 -2.51 -15.01
C THR A 363 -35.97 -3.74 -14.78
N LYS A 364 -35.63 -4.87 -15.43
CA LYS A 364 -36.39 -6.13 -15.32
C LYS A 364 -36.31 -6.73 -13.91
N GLU A 365 -35.10 -6.83 -13.38
CA GLU A 365 -34.82 -7.39 -12.06
C GLU A 365 -35.42 -6.50 -10.96
N ILE A 366 -35.32 -5.18 -11.09
CA ILE A 366 -35.92 -4.21 -10.19
C ILE A 366 -37.45 -4.30 -10.20
N ALA A 367 -38.08 -4.36 -11.38
CA ALA A 367 -39.53 -4.50 -11.49
C ALA A 367 -40.01 -5.81 -10.84
N ALA A 368 -39.28 -6.92 -11.06
CA ALA A 368 -39.58 -8.19 -10.42
C ALA A 368 -39.48 -8.10 -8.88
N TYR A 369 -38.46 -7.44 -8.34
CA TYR A 369 -38.35 -7.19 -6.91
C TYR A 369 -39.47 -6.28 -6.39
N ARG A 370 -39.74 -5.15 -7.05
CA ARG A 370 -40.78 -4.19 -6.61
C ARG A 370 -42.17 -4.80 -6.61
N LYS A 371 -42.46 -5.78 -7.49
CA LYS A 371 -43.75 -6.47 -7.56
C LYS A 371 -44.05 -7.37 -6.36
N ASN A 372 -43.06 -8.13 -5.86
CA ASN A 372 -43.31 -9.16 -4.83
C ASN A 372 -42.40 -9.10 -3.60
N LYS A 373 -41.41 -8.19 -3.60
CA LYS A 373 -40.41 -7.96 -2.54
C LYS A 373 -39.74 -9.23 -2.01
N SER A 374 -39.67 -10.29 -2.84
CA SER A 374 -39.15 -11.59 -2.42
C SER A 374 -37.63 -11.59 -2.25
N GLY A 375 -37.12 -12.39 -1.30
CA GLY A 375 -35.67 -12.57 -1.08
C GLY A 375 -34.94 -13.12 -2.30
N LYS A 376 -35.61 -13.98 -3.10
CA LYS A 376 -35.07 -14.48 -4.37
C LYS A 376 -34.81 -13.34 -5.36
N ASN A 377 -35.80 -12.47 -5.57
CA ASN A 377 -35.67 -11.35 -6.50
C ASN A 377 -34.65 -10.31 -5.99
N LEU A 378 -34.60 -10.06 -4.68
CA LEU A 378 -33.56 -9.22 -4.09
C LEU A 378 -32.16 -9.78 -4.40
N ASN A 379 -31.96 -11.08 -4.21
CA ASN A 379 -30.68 -11.71 -4.53
C ASN A 379 -30.37 -11.64 -6.02
N THR A 380 -31.37 -11.77 -6.91
CA THR A 380 -31.16 -11.59 -8.35
C THR A 380 -30.66 -10.18 -8.68
N VAL A 381 -31.27 -9.13 -8.11
CA VAL A 381 -30.78 -7.73 -8.30
C VAL A 381 -29.36 -7.59 -7.75
N TYR A 382 -29.11 -8.07 -6.52
CA TYR A 382 -27.79 -7.99 -5.89
C TYR A 382 -26.70 -8.66 -6.74
N GLN A 383 -26.95 -9.87 -7.24
CA GLN A 383 -25.99 -10.57 -8.09
C GLN A 383 -25.78 -9.84 -9.43
N ALA A 384 -26.83 -9.30 -10.04
CA ALA A 384 -26.69 -8.51 -11.27
C ALA A 384 -25.80 -7.28 -11.06
N VAL A 385 -26.04 -6.52 -9.98
CA VAL A 385 -25.20 -5.37 -9.59
C VAL A 385 -23.75 -5.79 -9.35
N ARG A 386 -23.53 -6.90 -8.65
CA ARG A 386 -22.18 -7.42 -8.34
C ARG A 386 -21.42 -7.90 -9.59
N THR A 387 -22.15 -8.46 -10.56
CA THR A 387 -21.60 -8.84 -11.86
C THR A 387 -21.17 -7.61 -12.65
N HIS A 388 -21.95 -6.53 -12.60
CA HIS A 388 -21.70 -5.33 -13.38
C HIS A 388 -20.66 -4.39 -12.74
N TYR A 389 -20.73 -4.18 -11.42
CA TYR A 389 -19.95 -3.17 -10.71
C TYR A 389 -18.92 -3.75 -9.72
N ASN A 390 -17.85 -2.98 -9.52
CA ASN A 390 -16.92 -3.14 -8.42
C ASN A 390 -17.49 -2.47 -7.15
N LEU A 391 -18.17 -3.25 -6.31
CA LEU A 391 -18.69 -2.75 -5.04
C LEU A 391 -17.58 -2.63 -3.98
N SER A 392 -17.59 -1.56 -3.19
CA SER A 392 -16.76 -1.47 -1.97
C SER A 392 -17.31 -2.37 -0.85
N ILE A 393 -16.51 -2.63 0.19
CA ILE A 393 -16.93 -3.46 1.34
C ILE A 393 -18.29 -2.99 1.93
N PRO A 394 -18.52 -1.69 2.19
CA PRO A 394 -19.81 -1.22 2.68
C PRO A 394 -20.97 -1.38 1.68
N GLN A 395 -20.70 -1.36 0.37
CA GLN A 395 -21.72 -1.47 -0.67
C GLN A 395 -22.10 -2.93 -0.98
N ASP A 396 -21.17 -3.87 -0.76
CA ASP A 396 -21.29 -5.27 -1.19
C ASP A 396 -22.16 -6.10 -0.24
N SER A 397 -23.47 -5.80 -0.21
CA SER A 397 -24.45 -6.47 0.64
C SER A 397 -25.87 -6.41 0.06
N ALA A 398 -26.58 -7.54 0.10
CA ALA A 398 -27.99 -7.58 -0.27
C ALA A 398 -28.86 -6.63 0.59
N ALA A 399 -28.47 -6.34 1.83
CA ALA A 399 -29.19 -5.40 2.69
C ALA A 399 -29.07 -3.95 2.19
N VAL A 400 -27.91 -3.58 1.66
CA VAL A 400 -27.67 -2.25 1.06
C VAL A 400 -28.49 -2.12 -0.21
N ILE A 401 -28.43 -3.11 -1.10
CA ILE A 401 -29.26 -3.13 -2.31
C ILE A 401 -30.74 -3.05 -1.96
N LYS A 402 -31.21 -3.78 -0.94
CA LYS A 402 -32.59 -3.66 -0.46
C LYS A 402 -32.92 -2.22 -0.05
N SER A 403 -32.07 -1.61 0.76
CA SER A 403 -32.27 -0.23 1.23
C SER A 403 -32.36 0.74 0.05
N VAL A 404 -31.48 0.60 -0.94
CA VAL A 404 -31.50 1.40 -2.17
C VAL A 404 -32.82 1.23 -2.92
N LEU A 405 -33.25 0.00 -3.18
CA LEU A 405 -34.48 -0.30 -3.93
C LEU A 405 -35.75 0.20 -3.24
N ASP A 406 -35.72 0.35 -1.91
CA ASP A 406 -36.85 0.78 -1.08
C ASP A 406 -36.89 2.31 -0.87
N HIS A 407 -35.74 3.00 -0.87
CA HIS A 407 -35.66 4.41 -0.44
C HIS A 407 -35.09 5.37 -1.49
N VAL A 408 -34.30 4.88 -2.45
CA VAL A 408 -33.74 5.71 -3.53
C VAL A 408 -34.76 5.78 -4.66
N LYS A 409 -34.98 7.00 -5.16
CA LYS A 409 -35.96 7.29 -6.20
C LYS A 409 -35.31 7.30 -7.57
#